data_AF-A0A1H3VW15-F1
#
_entry.id   AF-A0A1H3VW15-F1
#
_cell.length_a   1.000
_cell.length_b   1.000
_cell.length_c   1.000
_cell.angle_alpha   90.00
_cell.angle_beta   90.00
_cell.angle_gamma   90.00
#
_symmetry.space_group_name_H-M   'P 1'
#
loop_
_entity.id
_entity.type
_entity.pdbx_description
1 polymer ?
#
loop_
_entity_poly.entity_id
_entity_poly.type
_entity_poly.pdbx_seq_one_letter_code
_entity_poly.pdbx_strand_id
1 'polypeptide(L)' 'MPTVPDPAPCDQDEQLYECPECGRRLCESTSPTVCPDCDGRLQNLSRPGPE' A
#
# COMPACT_ATOMS: atom_id res chain seq x y z
N MET A 1 5.82 -29.28 5.85
CA MET A 1 5.98 -28.00 6.58
C MET A 1 4.90 -27.08 6.04
N PRO A 2 4.02 -26.48 6.87
CA PRO A 2 3.02 -25.55 6.38
C PRO A 2 3.76 -24.30 5.88
N THR A 3 3.66 -24.02 4.59
CA THR A 3 4.02 -22.72 4.03
C THR A 3 3.20 -21.69 4.78
N VAL A 4 3.85 -20.96 5.68
CA VAL A 4 3.31 -19.70 6.21
C VAL A 4 2.94 -18.90 4.96
N PRO A 5 1.67 -18.53 4.75
CA PRO A 5 1.36 -17.58 3.70
C PRO A 5 2.12 -16.32 4.11
N ASP A 6 3.21 -16.06 3.38
CA ASP A 6 3.88 -14.76 3.36
C ASP A 6 2.74 -13.73 3.29
N PRO A 7 2.62 -12.79 4.25
CA PRO A 7 1.50 -11.86 4.27
C PRO A 7 1.55 -11.09 2.95
N ALA A 8 0.70 -11.52 2.01
CA ALA A 8 0.84 -11.15 0.62
C ALA A 8 0.82 -9.61 0.52
N PRO A 9 1.69 -9.01 -0.30
CA PRO A 9 1.77 -7.57 -0.47
C PRO A 9 0.53 -7.10 -1.24
N CYS A 10 -0.61 -6.95 -0.55
CA CYS A 10 -1.91 -6.62 -1.14
C CYS A 10 -2.41 -7.67 -2.17
N ASP A 11 -3.71 -7.70 -2.47
CA ASP A 11 -4.22 -8.52 -3.56
C ASP A 11 -3.66 -8.06 -4.92
N GLN A 12 -3.68 -8.93 -5.94
CA GLN A 12 -3.08 -8.60 -7.26
C GLN A 12 -3.75 -7.40 -7.97
N ASP A 13 -4.99 -7.10 -7.63
CA ASP A 13 -5.75 -5.94 -8.11
C ASP A 13 -5.67 -4.72 -7.17
N GLU A 14 -4.97 -4.84 -6.05
CA GLU A 14 -4.79 -3.78 -5.07
C GLU A 14 -3.39 -3.18 -5.20
N GLN A 15 -3.35 -1.86 -5.03
CA GLN A 15 -2.10 -1.12 -4.97
C GLN A 15 -1.75 -0.83 -3.51
N LEU A 16 -0.49 -1.02 -3.16
CA LEU A 16 0.07 -0.66 -1.88
C LEU A 16 0.32 0.85 -1.85
N TYR A 17 -0.27 1.51 -0.88
CA TYR A 17 -0.06 2.91 -0.56
C TYR A 17 0.58 3.02 0.81
N GLU A 18 1.58 3.88 0.96
CA GLU A 18 2.21 4.20 2.24
C GLU A 18 2.09 5.69 2.52
N CYS A 19 1.72 6.04 3.75
CA CYS A 19 1.74 7.40 4.23
C CYS A 19 3.08 7.67 4.92
N PRO A 20 3.95 8.54 4.39
CA PRO A 20 5.22 8.87 5.03
C PRO A 20 5.04 9.70 6.32
N GLU A 21 3.86 10.31 6.52
CA GLU A 21 3.57 11.14 7.70
C GLU A 21 3.36 10.28 8.96
N CYS A 22 2.57 9.20 8.84
CA CYS A 22 2.22 8.32 9.97
C CYS A 22 2.78 6.90 9.85
N GLY A 23 3.40 6.54 8.71
CA GLY A 23 3.94 5.20 8.45
C GLY A 23 2.88 4.15 8.09
N ARG A 24 1.63 4.58 7.84
CA ARG A 24 0.51 3.65 7.60
C ARG A 24 0.56 3.11 6.17
N ARG A 25 0.39 1.79 6.04
CA ARG A 25 0.29 1.07 4.77
C ARG A 25 -1.14 0.65 4.50
N LEU A 26 -1.62 0.87 3.29
CA LEU A 26 -2.98 0.58 2.84
C LEU A 26 -2.91 -0.18 1.52
N CYS A 27 -3.66 -1.27 1.43
CA CYS A 27 -3.91 -1.98 0.19
C CYS A 27 -5.26 -1.50 -0.31
N GLU A 28 -5.28 -0.75 -1.41
CA GLU A 28 -6.53 -0.34 -2.04
C GLU A 28 -6.44 -0.48 -3.57
N SER A 29 -7.50 -0.97 -4.19
CA SER A 29 -7.64 -0.95 -5.66
C SER A 29 -7.87 0.46 -6.18
N THR A 30 -8.55 1.29 -5.39
CA THR A 30 -8.74 2.71 -5.65
C THR A 30 -7.45 3.46 -5.36
N SER A 31 -7.21 4.62 -5.97
CA SER A 31 -6.04 5.45 -5.71
C SER A 31 -6.30 6.54 -4.66
N PRO A 32 -6.29 6.22 -3.35
CA PRO A 32 -6.45 7.22 -2.32
C PRO A 32 -5.25 8.16 -2.34
N THR A 33 -5.52 9.46 -2.39
CA THR A 33 -4.50 10.51 -2.30
C THR A 33 -4.27 10.95 -0.85
N VAL A 34 -5.19 10.63 0.06
CA VAL A 34 -5.21 11.09 1.46
C VAL A 34 -5.32 9.91 2.40
N CYS A 35 -4.51 9.92 3.46
CA CYS A 35 -4.51 8.92 4.52
C CYS A 35 -5.70 9.14 5.46
N PRO A 36 -6.53 8.12 5.74
CA PRO A 36 -7.70 8.25 6.62
C PRO A 36 -7.35 8.41 8.10
N ASP A 37 -6.07 8.27 8.48
CA ASP A 37 -5.63 8.32 9.87
C ASP A 37 -5.09 9.70 10.28
N CYS A 38 -4.36 10.35 9.38
CA CYS A 38 -3.67 11.61 9.64
C CYS A 38 -3.95 12.70 8.59
N ASP A 39 -4.84 12.44 7.62
CA ASP A 39 -5.09 13.30 6.46
C ASP A 39 -3.83 13.63 5.62
N GLY A 40 -2.74 12.87 5.83
CA GLY A 40 -1.48 13.00 5.09
C GLY A 40 -1.58 12.48 3.65
N ARG A 41 -0.62 12.84 2.79
CA ARG A 41 -0.57 12.30 1.42
C ARG A 41 -0.11 10.85 1.40
N LEU A 42 -0.81 10.01 0.65
CA LEU A 42 -0.39 8.62 0.39
C LEU A 42 0.51 8.53 -0.85
N GLN A 43 1.53 7.69 -0.79
CA GLN A 43 2.41 7.35 -1.91
C GLN A 43 2.16 5.92 -2.36
N ASN A 44 1.93 5.73 -3.66
CA ASN A 44 1.78 4.42 -4.26
C ASN A 44 3.14 3.73 -4.37
N LEU A 45 3.30 2.60 -3.68
CA LEU A 45 4.49 1.75 -3.70
C LEU A 45 4.37 0.60 -4.71
N SER A 46 3.18 0.34 -5.27
CA SER A 46 2.96 -0.76 -6.24
C SER A 46 3.47 -0.46 -7.64
N ARG A 47 3.79 0.78 -7.98
CA ARG A 47 4.45 1.10 -9.26
C ARG A 47 5.96 1.18 -9.04
N PRO A 48 6.74 0.15 -9.39
CA PRO A 48 8.16 0.36 -9.64
C PRO A 48 8.26 1.43 -10.73
N GLY A 49 9.01 2.50 -10.48
CA GLY A 49 9.25 3.53 -11.48
C GLY A 49 9.81 2.89 -12.76
N PRO A 50 9.50 3.44 -13.95
CA PRO A 50 10.15 2.98 -15.17
C PRO A 50 11.66 3.18 -15.02
N GLU A 51 12.39 2.07 -15.16
CA GLU A 51 13.86 2.01 -15.24
C GLU A 51 14.42 2.76 -16.46
#